data_AF-A0A352XMI3-F1
#
_entry.id   AF-A0A352XMI3-F1
#
_cell.length_a   1.000
_cell.length_b   1.000
_cell.length_c   1.000
_cell.angle_alpha   90.00
_cell.angle_beta   90.00
_cell.angle_gamma   90.00
#
_symmetry.space_group_name_H-M   'P 1'
#
loop_
_entity.id
_entity.type
_entity.pdbx_description
1 polymer ?
#
loop_
_entity_poly.entity_id
_entity_poly.type
_entity_poly.pdbx_seq_one_letter_code
_entity_poly.pdbx_strand_id
1 'polypeptide(L)'
;MMKTKLDDPQWTAWLLGELGSQEAAEMERAVAADPALQMAAREQQEFLSQLTSMMGGEVQSLDARQRDAILRSARNRDASVISPANLVAMPQKPFRGWAWVSLSAAAALVLGVLFMQNLGPGRSGGIAQTQV
;
A
#
# COMPACT_ATOMS: atom_id res chain seq x y z
N MET A 1 -15.60 1.66 5.02
CA MET A 1 -16.11 0.59 4.14
C MET A 1 -15.47 0.80 2.80
N MET A 2 -14.66 -0.17 2.35
CA MET A 2 -13.96 -0.09 1.08
C MET A 2 -14.97 -0.18 -0.07
N LYS A 3 -14.81 0.66 -1.09
CA LYS A 3 -15.75 0.77 -2.20
C LYS A 3 -15.05 0.26 -3.45
N THR A 4 -15.20 -1.03 -3.71
CA THR A 4 -14.42 -1.74 -4.72
C THR A 4 -15.13 -1.74 -6.07
N LYS A 5 -14.38 -1.38 -7.11
CA LYS A 5 -14.77 -1.49 -8.52
C LYS A 5 -13.76 -2.42 -9.19
N LEU A 6 -14.17 -3.12 -10.25
CA LEU A 6 -13.26 -4.03 -10.97
C LEU A 6 -12.05 -3.30 -11.58
N ASP A 7 -12.23 -2.03 -11.97
CA ASP A 7 -11.16 -1.21 -12.57
C ASP A 7 -10.19 -0.61 -11.53
N ASP A 8 -10.40 -0.87 -10.25
CA ASP A 8 -9.54 -0.37 -9.18
C ASP A 8 -8.22 -1.17 -9.14
N PRO A 9 -7.03 -0.54 -9.11
CA PRO A 9 -5.76 -1.25 -8.93
C PRO A 9 -5.73 -2.15 -7.69
N GLN A 10 -6.51 -1.84 -6.64
CA GLN A 10 -6.62 -2.69 -5.45
C GLN A 10 -7.28 -4.04 -5.74
N TRP A 11 -8.13 -4.12 -6.77
CA TRP A 11 -8.78 -5.36 -7.18
C TRP A 11 -7.78 -6.38 -7.70
N THR A 12 -6.94 -5.96 -8.66
CA THR A 12 -5.90 -6.85 -9.21
C THR A 12 -4.83 -7.18 -8.17
N ALA A 13 -4.44 -6.22 -7.33
CA ALA A 13 -3.50 -6.46 -6.23
C ALA A 13 -4.06 -7.50 -5.24
N TRP A 14 -5.36 -7.46 -4.93
CA TRP A 14 -6.00 -8.49 -4.11
C TRP A 14 -6.00 -9.86 -4.80
N LEU A 15 -6.43 -9.90 -6.06
CA LEU A 15 -6.54 -11.15 -6.82
C LEU A 15 -5.18 -11.87 -6.95
N LEU A 16 -4.08 -11.10 -7.05
CA LEU A 16 -2.71 -11.60 -7.13
C LEU A 16 -2.06 -11.84 -5.76
N GLY A 17 -2.75 -11.51 -4.66
CA GLY A 17 -2.22 -11.69 -3.30
C GLY A 17 -1.14 -10.69 -2.89
N GLU A 18 -1.11 -9.51 -3.52
CA GLU A 18 -0.14 -8.44 -3.27
C GLU A 18 -0.56 -7.49 -2.15
N LEU A 19 -1.82 -7.54 -1.71
CA LEU A 19 -2.31 -6.73 -0.60
C LEU A 19 -1.78 -7.21 0.77
N GLY A 20 -1.60 -6.26 1.69
CA GLY A 20 -1.32 -6.59 3.09
C GLY A 20 -2.48 -7.34 3.75
N SER A 21 -2.20 -8.08 4.82
CA SER A 21 -3.20 -8.95 5.49
C SER A 21 -4.48 -8.22 5.92
N GLN A 22 -4.37 -6.97 6.38
CA GLN A 22 -5.52 -6.15 6.78
C GLN A 22 -6.37 -5.71 5.58
N GLU A 23 -5.72 -5.25 4.51
CA GLU A 23 -6.39 -4.78 3.29
C GLU A 23 -7.05 -5.94 2.53
N ALA A 24 -6.37 -7.10 2.49
CA ALA A 24 -6.94 -8.32 1.94
C ALA A 24 -8.22 -8.75 2.68
N ALA A 25 -8.21 -8.71 4.02
CA ALA A 25 -9.40 -9.03 4.82
C ALA A 25 -10.55 -8.02 4.65
N GLU A 26 -10.26 -6.76 4.30
CA GLU A 26 -11.28 -5.78 3.95
C GLU A 26 -11.87 -6.06 2.56
N MET A 27 -11.04 -6.39 1.58
CA MET A 27 -11.48 -6.78 0.25
C MET A 27 -12.30 -8.07 0.28
N GLU A 28 -11.86 -9.10 1.02
CA GLU A 28 -12.60 -10.35 1.19
C GLU A 28 -14.01 -10.10 1.74
N ARG A 29 -14.16 -9.19 2.70
CA ARG A 29 -15.48 -8.78 3.22
C ARG A 29 -16.31 -8.06 2.17
N ALA A 30 -15.70 -7.20 1.36
CA ALA A 30 -16.39 -6.50 0.28
C ALA A 30 -16.89 -7.49 -0.80
N VAL A 31 -16.05 -8.45 -1.19
CA VAL A 31 -16.39 -9.51 -2.15
C VAL A 31 -17.46 -10.43 -1.58
N ALA A 32 -17.35 -10.86 -0.32
CA ALA A 32 -18.35 -11.69 0.33
C ALA A 32 -19.74 -11.03 0.41
N ALA A 33 -19.78 -9.70 0.47
CA ALA A 33 -21.03 -8.94 0.53
C ALA A 33 -21.69 -8.70 -0.83
N ASP A 34 -20.98 -8.90 -1.96
CA ASP A 34 -21.47 -8.61 -3.30
C ASP A 34 -21.35 -9.82 -4.25
N PRO A 35 -22.47 -10.45 -4.65
CA PRO A 35 -22.47 -11.58 -5.59
C PRO A 35 -21.83 -11.26 -6.95
N ALA A 36 -21.93 -10.03 -7.44
CA ALA A 36 -21.34 -9.66 -8.73
C ALA A 36 -19.80 -9.66 -8.64
N LEU A 37 -19.24 -9.18 -7.53
CA LEU A 37 -17.80 -9.25 -7.27
C LEU A 37 -17.32 -10.70 -7.08
N GLN A 38 -18.14 -11.58 -6.49
CA GLN A 38 -17.79 -13.00 -6.38
C GLN A 38 -17.68 -13.68 -7.74
N MET A 39 -18.63 -13.40 -8.63
CA MET A 39 -18.58 -13.94 -10.00
C MET A 39 -17.35 -13.43 -10.74
N ALA A 40 -17.09 -12.13 -10.68
CA ALA A 40 -15.90 -11.52 -11.29
C ALA A 40 -14.59 -12.13 -10.76
N ALA A 41 -14.47 -12.30 -9.44
CA ALA A 41 -13.31 -12.94 -8.81
C ALA A 41 -13.12 -14.36 -9.35
N ARG A 42 -14.20 -15.14 -9.45
CA ARG A 42 -14.14 -16.51 -9.97
C ARG A 42 -13.70 -16.55 -11.43
N GLU A 43 -14.30 -15.74 -12.29
CA GLU A 43 -13.96 -15.69 -13.72
C GLU A 43 -12.48 -15.33 -13.94
N GLN A 44 -11.97 -14.35 -13.19
CA GLN A 44 -10.58 -13.94 -13.32
C GLN A 44 -9.62 -14.98 -12.72
N GLN A 45 -9.99 -15.65 -11.64
CA GLN A 45 -9.19 -16.73 -11.07
C GLN A 45 -9.13 -17.94 -12.02
N GLU A 46 -10.24 -18.28 -12.68
CA GLU A 46 -10.28 -19.30 -13.72
C GLU A 46 -9.37 -18.91 -14.89
N PHE A 47 -9.43 -17.67 -15.37
CA PHE A 47 -8.55 -17.18 -16.42
C PHE A 47 -7.06 -17.26 -16.04
N LEU A 48 -6.70 -16.84 -14.82
CA LEU A 48 -5.33 -16.95 -14.31
C LEU A 48 -4.87 -18.42 -14.23
N SER A 49 -5.76 -19.33 -13.84
CA SER A 49 -5.44 -20.77 -13.80
C SER A 49 -5.18 -21.34 -15.20
N GLN A 50 -5.95 -20.91 -16.20
CA GLN A 50 -5.74 -21.30 -17.60
C GLN A 50 -4.40 -20.78 -18.13
N LEU A 51 -4.06 -19.51 -17.86
CA LEU A 51 -2.76 -18.95 -18.21
C LEU A 51 -1.62 -19.73 -17.56
N THR A 52 -1.75 -20.05 -16.27
CA THR A 52 -0.75 -20.84 -15.54
C THR A 52 -0.56 -22.22 -16.16
N SER A 53 -1.66 -22.89 -16.50
CA SER A 53 -1.63 -24.20 -17.18
C SER A 53 -0.98 -24.12 -18.57
N MET A 54 -1.28 -23.08 -19.36
CA MET A 54 -0.68 -22.89 -20.69
C MET A 54 0.83 -22.64 -20.62
N MET A 55 1.30 -21.99 -19.56
CA MET A 55 2.73 -21.74 -19.33
C MET A 55 3.48 -22.97 -18.79
N GLY A 56 2.86 -24.15 -18.73
CA GLY A 56 3.46 -25.36 -18.18
C GLY A 56 3.55 -25.34 -16.65
N GLY A 57 2.90 -24.38 -16.00
CA GLY A 57 2.65 -24.42 -14.58
C GLY A 57 1.53 -25.41 -14.31
N GLU A 58 1.86 -26.68 -14.08
CA GLU A 58 1.01 -27.45 -13.18
C GLU A 58 0.99 -26.68 -11.87
N VAL A 59 -0.21 -26.30 -11.42
CA VAL A 59 -0.41 -25.92 -10.03
C VAL A 59 -0.08 -27.18 -9.23
N GLN A 60 1.20 -27.37 -8.90
CA GLN A 60 1.61 -28.39 -7.95
C GLN A 60 1.03 -27.96 -6.62
N SER A 61 -0.20 -28.38 -6.37
CA SER A 61 -0.83 -28.21 -5.08
C SER A 61 0.07 -28.93 -4.09
N LEU A 62 0.63 -28.17 -3.16
CA LEU A 62 1.44 -28.76 -2.10
C LEU A 62 0.61 -29.84 -1.41
N ASP A 63 1.16 -31.06 -1.34
CA ASP A 63 0.56 -32.14 -0.56
C ASP A 63 0.35 -31.67 0.89
N ALA A 64 -0.64 -32.24 1.58
CA ALA A 64 -0.94 -31.92 2.97
C ALA A 64 0.31 -31.99 3.85
N ARG A 65 1.21 -32.95 3.61
CA ARG A 65 2.49 -33.04 4.35
C ARG A 65 3.44 -31.89 4.05
N GLN A 66 3.53 -31.46 2.79
CA GLN A 66 4.38 -30.33 2.40
C GLN A 66 3.85 -29.02 2.99
N ARG A 67 2.53 -28.83 2.98
CA ARG A 67 1.85 -27.69 3.59
C ARG A 67 2.09 -27.65 5.10
N ASP A 68 1.92 -28.77 5.79
CA ASP A 68 2.20 -28.88 7.22
C ASP A 68 3.67 -28.63 7.56
N ALA A 69 4.60 -29.07 6.72
CA ALA A 69 6.03 -28.81 6.89
C ALA A 69 6.36 -27.32 6.78
N ILE A 70 5.77 -26.60 5.81
CA ILE A 70 5.93 -25.16 5.64
C ILE A 70 5.29 -24.38 6.80
N LEU A 71 4.08 -24.76 7.21
CA LEU A 71 3.42 -24.11 8.35
C LEU A 71 4.18 -24.35 9.66
N ARG A 72 4.75 -25.54 9.84
CA ARG A 72 5.58 -25.87 11.01
C ARG A 72 6.91 -25.12 10.98
N SER A 73 7.57 -24.99 9.84
CA SER A 73 8.82 -24.22 9.74
C SER A 73 8.61 -22.72 9.97
N ALA A 74 7.45 -22.18 9.58
CA ALA A 74 7.06 -20.81 9.89
C ALA A 74 6.81 -20.58 11.39
N ARG A 75 6.15 -21.54 12.08
CA ARG A 75 5.92 -21.48 13.54
C ARG A 75 7.20 -21.68 14.36
N ASN A 76 8.10 -22.53 13.88
CA ASN A 76 9.37 -22.85 14.54
C ASN A 76 10.50 -21.87 14.17
N ARG A 77 10.18 -20.66 13.68
CA ARG A 77 11.14 -19.54 13.67
C ARG A 77 11.37 -19.05 15.10
N ASP A 78 11.92 -19.92 15.93
CA ASP A 78 12.84 -19.51 16.96
C ASP A 78 14.06 -18.92 16.25
N ALA A 79 14.47 -17.73 16.67
CA ALA A 79 15.43 -16.84 16.01
C ALA A 79 16.86 -17.40 15.82
N SER A 80 17.10 -18.70 16.00
CA SER A 80 18.43 -19.30 16.07
C SER A 80 18.73 -20.37 14.99
N VAL A 81 17.79 -20.73 14.10
CA VAL A 81 18.04 -21.73 13.04
C VAL A 81 17.70 -21.17 11.65
N ILE A 82 18.32 -20.05 11.31
CA ILE A 82 18.42 -19.64 9.90
C ILE A 82 19.74 -20.23 9.40
N SER A 83 19.68 -21.34 8.64
CA SER A 83 20.84 -21.80 7.87
C SER A 83 21.34 -20.64 6.98
N PRO A 84 22.61 -20.23 7.07
CA PRO A 84 23.12 -19.05 6.36
C PRO A 84 23.14 -19.21 4.83
N ALA A 85 22.85 -20.39 4.30
CA ALA A 85 22.86 -20.67 2.86
C ALA A 85 21.75 -19.95 2.07
N ASN A 86 20.67 -19.47 2.71
CA ASN A 86 19.55 -18.78 2.06
C ASN A 86 19.40 -17.31 2.48
N LEU A 87 20.47 -16.71 3.02
CA LEU A 87 20.49 -15.28 3.29
C LEU A 87 21.01 -14.55 2.04
N VAL A 88 20.08 -14.09 1.20
CA VAL A 88 20.42 -13.06 0.21
C VAL A 88 20.68 -11.77 0.99
N ALA A 89 21.96 -11.42 1.13
CA ALA A 89 22.37 -10.17 1.73
C ALA A 89 21.82 -9.01 0.89
N MET A 90 20.72 -8.41 1.35
CA MET A 90 20.25 -7.16 0.77
C MET A 90 21.26 -6.06 1.11
N PRO A 91 21.82 -5.36 0.11
CA PRO A 91 22.69 -4.23 0.38
C PRO A 91 21.84 -3.12 1.02
N GLN A 92 21.94 -2.98 2.33
CA GLN A 92 21.39 -1.83 3.03
C GLN A 92 22.19 -0.60 2.61
N LYS A 93 21.73 0.07 1.56
CA LYS A 93 22.26 1.37 1.16
C LYS A 93 21.96 2.34 2.31
N PRO A 94 22.98 2.91 2.99
CA PRO A 94 22.72 3.89 4.02
C PRO A 94 22.06 5.09 3.36
N PHE A 95 20.83 5.41 3.76
CA PHE A 95 20.15 6.65 3.40
C PHE A 95 20.91 7.81 4.03
N ARG A 96 22.01 8.19 3.39
CA ARG A 96 22.95 9.20 3.84
C ARG A 96 22.36 10.58 3.51
N GLY A 97 21.76 11.20 4.52
CA GLY A 97 21.71 12.65 4.77
C GLY A 97 20.94 13.57 3.83
N TRP A 98 20.72 13.23 2.54
CA TRP A 98 20.21 14.20 1.57
C TRP A 98 18.69 14.41 1.60
N ALA A 99 17.94 13.45 2.16
CA ALA A 99 16.49 13.58 2.33
C ALA A 99 16.07 14.71 3.30
N TRP A 100 16.97 15.14 4.18
CA TRP A 100 16.69 16.24 5.13
C TRP A 100 16.74 17.62 4.46
N VAL A 101 17.42 17.74 3.32
CA VAL A 101 17.50 18.99 2.57
C VAL A 101 16.18 19.28 1.84
N SER A 102 15.45 18.25 1.38
CA SER A 102 14.13 18.46 0.74
C SER A 102 13.04 18.81 1.74
N LEU A 103 13.07 18.21 2.94
CA LEU A 103 12.06 18.45 3.98
C LEU A 103 12.15 19.88 4.55
N SER A 104 13.36 20.44 4.66
CA SER A 104 13.59 21.81 5.14
C SER A 104 13.17 22.87 4.13
N ALA A 105 13.37 22.64 2.83
CA ALA A 105 12.90 23.55 1.78
C ALA A 105 11.36 23.66 1.73
N ALA A 106 10.64 22.55 1.91
CA ALA A 106 9.18 22.54 1.91
C ALA A 106 8.58 23.29 3.11
N ALA A 107 9.17 23.15 4.30
CA ALA A 107 8.69 23.84 5.50
C ALA A 107 8.82 25.38 5.41
N ALA A 108 9.90 25.87 4.80
CA ALA A 108 10.12 27.31 4.62
C ALA A 108 9.07 27.95 3.69
N LEU A 109 8.63 27.25 2.63
CA LEU A 109 7.58 27.74 1.73
C LEU A 109 6.22 27.86 2.42
N VAL A 110 5.85 26.87 3.24
CA VAL A 110 4.58 26.88 3.97
C VAL A 110 4.57 28.01 5.01
N LEU A 111 5.67 28.20 5.75
CA LEU A 111 5.79 29.28 6.72
C LEU A 111 5.79 30.65 6.06
N GLY A 112 6.48 30.82 4.93
CA GLY A 112 6.51 32.08 4.19
C GLY A 112 5.12 32.51 3.68
N VAL A 113 4.34 31.59 3.13
CA VAL A 113 2.98 31.87 2.64
C VAL A 113 2.04 32.24 3.79
N LEU A 114 2.11 31.53 4.91
CA LEU A 114 1.29 31.84 6.10
C LEU A 114 1.66 33.19 6.72
N PHE A 115 2.94 33.56 6.74
CA PHE A 115 3.38 34.85 7.27
C PHE A 115 2.94 36.01 6.37
N MET A 116 2.97 35.84 5.05
CA MET A 116 2.49 36.84 4.09
C MET A 116 0.97 37.05 4.18
N GLN A 117 0.20 36.00 4.49
CA GLN A 117 -1.25 36.09 4.67
C GLN A 117 -1.64 36.77 5.98
N ASN A 118 -0.86 36.59 7.05
CA ASN A 118 -1.11 37.24 8.36
C ASN A 118 -0.59 38.68 8.46
N LEU A 119 0.23 39.16 7.51
CA LEU A 119 0.76 40.54 7.44
C LEU A 119 0.27 41.29 6.19
N GLY A 120 -0.98 41.08 5.78
CA GLY A 120 -1.69 41.98 4.87
C GLY A 120 -1.89 43.38 5.50
N PRO A 121 -1.90 44.45 4.69
CA PRO A 121 -1.48 45.80 5.09
C PRO A 121 -2.37 46.41 6.19
N GLY A 122 -1.69 47.11 7.09
CA GLY A 122 -2.28 47.84 8.20
C GLY A 122 -3.48 48.68 7.78
N ARG A 123 -4.60 48.37 8.44
CA ARG A 123 -5.71 49.27 8.70
C ARG A 123 -5.20 50.46 9.54
N SER A 124 -4.94 51.61 8.91
CA SER A 124 -5.06 52.95 9.50
C SER A 124 -6.32 53.57 8.90
N GLY A 125 -7.43 53.79 9.63
CA GLY A 125 -7.58 54.85 10.64
C GLY A 125 -7.73 56.19 9.91
N GLY A 126 -8.95 56.67 9.60
CA GLY A 126 -9.65 57.78 10.31
C GLY A 126 -8.80 59.05 10.34
N ILE A 127 -9.13 60.21 9.75
CA ILE A 127 -10.19 61.22 9.98
C ILE A 127 -9.99 62.28 8.86
N ALA A 128 -10.97 62.95 8.26
CA ALA A 128 -11.67 64.11 8.81
C ALA A 128 -12.76 64.62 7.85
N GLN A 129 -13.71 65.34 8.44
CA GLN A 129 -14.74 66.20 7.86
C GLN A 129 -14.23 67.10 6.72
N THR A 130 -15.11 67.61 5.84
CA THR A 130 -15.59 69.01 5.85
C THR A 130 -16.73 69.16 4.81
N GLN A 131 -17.85 69.75 5.24
CA GLN A 131 -18.84 70.44 4.39
C GLN A 131 -18.18 71.53 3.53
N VAL A 132 -18.67 71.79 2.33
CA VAL A 132 -19.53 72.94 1.94
C VAL A 132 -20.19 72.58 0.60
#